data_AF-A0A8T3RAT1-F1
#
_entry.id   AF-A0A8T3RAT1-F1
#
_cell.length_a   1.000
_cell.length_b   1.000
_cell.length_c   1.000
_cell.angle_alpha   90.00
_cell.angle_beta   90.00
_cell.angle_gamma   90.00
#
_symmetry.space_group_name_H-M   'P 1'
#
loop_
_entity.id
_entity.type
_entity.pdbx_description
1 polymer ?
#
loop_
_entity_poly.entity_id
_entity_poly.type
_entity_poly.pdbx_seq_one_letter_code
_entity_poly.pdbx_strand_id
1 'polypeptide(L)'
;MLRSALLTFRMHRFEVLITAAMVTLTAISAIVAYSHVSAANPTDECWMQNWDFSGAVPDTPGCRASVEAFWPVASEAGFVASPIATLLPFVIGLLLGVPVVGREIEMRTATLAWSLSGDRHRWLLARLLPMLALAGVGLVVAAVLVAEMARAAHPWNYLGPGRIPNLTEIGSEGMTLVGRGVMALGVAVLAGAMIGRTLPAFALGA
;
A
#
# COMPACT_ATOMS: atom_id res chain seq x y z
N MET A 1 26.13 -9.97 8.17
CA MET A 1 24.79 -9.40 7.91
C MET A 1 24.09 -10.00 6.68
N LEU A 2 24.78 -10.22 5.54
CA LEU A 2 24.14 -10.86 4.36
C LEU A 2 23.67 -12.31 4.60
N ARG A 3 24.48 -13.15 5.25
CA ARG A 3 24.11 -14.56 5.53
C ARG A 3 22.89 -14.68 6.44
N SER A 4 22.77 -13.80 7.44
CA SER A 4 21.59 -13.74 8.32
C SER A 4 20.34 -13.30 7.55
N ALA A 5 20.45 -12.31 6.65
CA ALA A 5 19.33 -11.86 5.83
C ALA A 5 18.82 -12.95 4.86
N LEU A 6 19.73 -13.71 4.22
CA LEU A 6 19.37 -14.81 3.33
C LEU A 6 18.65 -15.96 4.06
N LEU A 7 19.05 -16.25 5.30
CA LEU A 7 18.39 -17.23 6.15
C LEU A 7 16.97 -16.78 6.52
N THR A 8 16.82 -15.52 6.93
CA THR A 8 15.50 -14.91 7.20
C THR A 8 14.61 -14.95 5.96
N PHE A 9 15.15 -14.66 4.78
CA PHE A 9 14.41 -14.71 3.52
C PHE A 9 13.92 -16.12 3.18
N ARG A 10 14.76 -17.14 3.36
CA ARG A 10 14.36 -18.54 3.15
C ARG A 10 13.28 -18.99 4.12
N MET A 11 13.36 -18.52 5.37
CA MET A 11 12.42 -18.88 6.42
C MET A 11 11.05 -18.23 6.17
N HIS A 12 11.02 -16.98 5.71
CA HIS A 12 9.81 -16.18 5.45
C HIS A 12 9.43 -16.13 3.96
N ARG A 13 9.85 -17.11 3.16
CA ARG A 13 9.68 -17.08 1.70
C ARG A 13 8.22 -16.93 1.28
N PHE A 14 7.27 -17.47 2.05
CA PHE A 14 5.85 -17.39 1.71
C PHE A 14 5.32 -15.98 1.97
N GLU A 15 5.71 -15.38 3.10
CA GLU A 15 5.34 -14.02 3.46
C GLU A 15 5.91 -13.00 2.47
N VAL A 16 7.16 -13.21 2.05
CA VAL A 16 7.79 -12.39 1.01
C VAL A 16 7.12 -12.59 -0.35
N LEU A 17 6.77 -13.82 -0.74
CA LEU A 17 6.08 -14.08 -2.00
C LEU A 17 4.69 -13.44 -2.04
N ILE A 18 3.93 -13.49 -0.95
CA ILE A 18 2.59 -12.89 -0.88
C ILE A 18 2.70 -11.36 -0.97
N THR A 19 3.60 -10.74 -0.20
CA THR A 19 3.80 -9.28 -0.28
C THR A 19 4.27 -8.84 -1.66
N ALA A 20 5.20 -9.58 -2.28
CA ALA A 20 5.63 -9.33 -3.65
C ALA A 20 4.46 -9.45 -4.64
N ALA A 21 3.65 -10.49 -4.53
CA ALA A 21 2.47 -10.69 -5.38
C ALA A 21 1.45 -9.56 -5.24
N MET A 22 1.17 -9.11 -4.01
CA MET A 22 0.26 -7.97 -3.78
C MET A 22 0.79 -6.67 -4.39
N VAL A 23 2.08 -6.40 -4.26
CA VAL A 23 2.73 -5.22 -4.87
C VAL A 23 2.68 -5.32 -6.40
N THR A 24 2.96 -6.49 -6.98
CA THR A 24 2.87 -6.66 -8.44
C THR A 24 1.46 -6.54 -8.97
N LEU A 25 0.45 -7.05 -8.24
CA LEU A 25 -0.96 -6.90 -8.62
C LEU A 25 -1.38 -5.42 -8.59
N THR A 26 -0.91 -4.68 -7.59
CA THR A 26 -1.12 -3.23 -7.49
C THR A 26 -0.43 -2.48 -8.64
N ALA A 27 0.76 -2.93 -9.05
CA ALA A 27 1.45 -2.36 -10.21
C ALA A 27 0.70 -2.66 -11.53
N ILE A 28 0.19 -3.88 -11.70
CA ILE A 28 -0.59 -4.25 -12.89
C ILE A 28 -1.88 -3.43 -12.95
N SER A 29 -2.60 -3.31 -11.83
CA SER A 29 -3.83 -2.49 -11.81
C SER A 29 -3.53 -1.02 -12.10
N ALA A 30 -2.40 -0.49 -11.62
CA ALA A 30 -1.97 0.88 -11.92
C ALA A 30 -1.74 1.09 -13.42
N ILE A 31 -1.03 0.17 -14.05
CA ILE A 31 -0.67 0.26 -15.46
C ILE A 31 -1.95 0.17 -16.32
N VAL A 32 -2.88 -0.72 -15.97
CA VAL A 32 -4.16 -0.86 -16.68
C VAL A 32 -5.02 0.40 -16.49
N ALA A 33 -5.18 0.89 -15.27
CA ALA A 33 -5.94 2.13 -15.03
C ALA A 33 -5.35 3.31 -15.81
N TYR A 34 -4.02 3.46 -15.78
CA TYR A 34 -3.32 4.50 -16.52
C TYR A 34 -3.54 4.38 -18.04
N SER A 35 -3.44 3.17 -18.61
CA SER A 35 -3.64 2.99 -20.06
C SER A 35 -5.06 3.31 -20.49
N HIS A 36 -6.08 2.89 -19.72
CA HIS A 36 -7.48 3.18 -20.01
C HIS A 36 -7.79 4.67 -19.91
N VAL A 37 -7.26 5.35 -18.89
CA VAL A 37 -7.45 6.80 -18.71
C VAL A 37 -6.75 7.58 -19.83
N SER A 38 -5.50 7.23 -20.16
CA SER A 38 -4.73 7.89 -21.21
C SER A 38 -5.33 7.69 -22.61
N ALA A 39 -6.17 6.68 -22.82
CA ALA A 39 -6.90 6.48 -24.07
C ALA A 39 -8.10 7.43 -24.22
N ALA A 40 -8.70 7.89 -23.11
CA ALA A 40 -9.81 8.84 -23.13
C ALA A 40 -9.36 10.30 -23.37
N ASN A 41 -8.08 10.60 -23.07
CA ASN A 41 -7.33 11.85 -23.25
C ASN A 41 -8.14 13.11 -23.63
N PRO A 42 -8.91 13.70 -22.70
CA PRO A 42 -9.50 15.02 -22.92
C PRO A 42 -8.39 16.07 -22.97
N THR A 43 -8.46 17.03 -23.89
CA THR A 43 -7.49 18.12 -23.95
C THR A 43 -7.51 18.97 -22.68
N ASP A 44 -6.36 19.45 -22.22
CA ASP A 44 -6.24 20.26 -21.00
C ASP A 44 -7.14 21.51 -21.02
N GLU A 45 -7.40 22.07 -22.20
CA GLU A 45 -8.33 23.20 -22.41
C GLU A 45 -9.78 22.86 -22.01
N CYS A 46 -10.25 21.64 -22.26
CA CYS A 46 -11.60 21.19 -21.92
C CYS A 46 -11.79 21.10 -20.41
N TRP A 47 -10.77 20.63 -19.68
CA TRP A 47 -10.82 20.56 -18.23
C TRP A 47 -10.75 21.94 -17.55
N MET A 48 -9.90 22.85 -18.05
CA MET A 48 -9.78 24.21 -17.50
C MET A 48 -11.03 25.07 -17.74
N GLN A 49 -11.75 24.86 -18.86
CA GLN A 49 -13.00 25.57 -19.14
C GLN A 49 -14.21 25.06 -18.35
N ASN A 50 -14.15 23.85 -17.80
CA ASN A 50 -15.23 23.22 -17.02
C ASN A 50 -15.25 23.67 -15.53
N TRP A 51 -14.45 24.68 -15.18
CA TRP A 51 -14.30 25.18 -13.80
C TRP A 51 -15.21 26.36 -13.45
N ASP A 52 -16.24 26.61 -14.27
CA ASP A 52 -17.34 27.44 -13.80
C ASP A 52 -18.13 26.61 -12.77
N PHE A 53 -18.25 27.11 -11.54
CA PHE A 53 -18.90 26.44 -10.40
C PHE A 53 -20.39 26.10 -10.64
N SER A 54 -20.90 26.38 -11.83
CA SER A 54 -22.19 25.99 -12.39
C SER A 54 -22.27 24.50 -12.77
N GLY A 55 -21.14 23.80 -12.91
CA GLY A 55 -21.10 22.39 -13.32
C GLY A 55 -21.47 22.17 -14.79
N ALA A 56 -21.53 23.23 -15.59
CA ALA A 56 -21.83 23.18 -17.01
C ALA A 56 -20.56 22.89 -17.82
N VAL A 57 -20.52 21.73 -18.48
CA VAL A 57 -19.47 21.41 -19.46
C VAL A 57 -19.61 22.37 -20.65
N PRO A 58 -18.52 23.01 -21.11
CA PRO A 58 -18.56 23.84 -22.31
C PRO A 58 -19.19 23.07 -23.48
N ASP A 59 -20.18 23.66 -24.13
CA ASP A 59 -21.04 23.00 -25.13
C ASP A 59 -20.34 22.84 -26.50
N THR A 60 -19.01 22.66 -26.50
CA THR A 60 -18.28 22.26 -27.70
C THR A 60 -18.48 20.75 -27.91
N PRO A 61 -18.92 20.30 -29.10
CA PRO A 61 -19.29 18.90 -29.34
C PRO A 61 -18.20 17.88 -29.00
N GLY A 62 -16.93 18.26 -29.11
CA GLY A 62 -15.78 17.40 -28.78
C GLY A 62 -15.48 17.29 -27.27
N CYS A 63 -15.65 18.37 -26.51
CA CYS A 63 -15.33 18.39 -25.08
C CYS A 63 -16.31 17.54 -24.28
N ARG A 64 -17.63 17.73 -24.49
CA ARG A 64 -18.66 16.95 -23.78
C ARG A 64 -18.51 15.44 -23.99
N ALA A 65 -18.32 14.98 -25.23
CA ALA A 65 -18.15 13.56 -25.53
C ALA A 65 -16.89 12.96 -24.87
N SER A 66 -15.78 13.70 -24.83
CA SER A 66 -14.55 13.25 -24.17
C SER A 66 -14.68 13.15 -22.64
N VAL A 67 -15.39 14.10 -22.02
CA VAL A 67 -15.64 14.10 -20.57
C VAL A 67 -16.61 12.99 -20.18
N GLU A 68 -17.68 12.78 -20.96
CA GLU A 68 -18.64 11.67 -20.73
C GLU A 68 -17.98 10.30 -20.87
N ALA A 69 -17.03 10.14 -21.81
CA ALA A 69 -16.26 8.91 -21.96
C ALA A 69 -15.24 8.69 -20.81
N PHE A 70 -14.75 9.77 -20.19
CA PHE A 70 -13.76 9.72 -19.11
C PHE A 70 -14.36 9.28 -17.76
N TRP A 71 -15.55 9.81 -17.40
CA TRP A 71 -16.18 9.55 -16.09
C TRP A 71 -16.29 8.08 -15.68
N PRO A 72 -16.78 7.15 -16.53
CA PRO A 72 -16.88 5.73 -16.14
C PRO A 72 -15.50 5.15 -15.83
N VAL A 73 -14.51 5.43 -16.68
CA VAL A 73 -13.13 4.92 -16.54
C VAL A 73 -12.47 5.44 -15.25
N ALA A 74 -12.62 6.74 -14.96
CA ALA A 74 -12.07 7.33 -13.75
C ALA A 74 -12.76 6.80 -12.48
N SER A 75 -14.07 6.58 -12.54
CA SER A 75 -14.82 6.01 -11.41
C SER A 75 -14.43 4.56 -11.11
N GLU A 76 -14.18 3.76 -12.14
CA GLU A 76 -13.71 2.37 -12.01
C GLU A 76 -12.30 2.32 -11.40
N ALA A 77 -11.40 3.19 -11.87
CA ALA A 77 -10.06 3.33 -11.30
C ALA A 77 -10.10 3.72 -9.81
N GLY A 78 -10.97 4.66 -9.43
CA GLY A 78 -11.16 5.07 -8.04
C GLY A 78 -11.69 3.95 -7.14
N PHE A 79 -12.65 3.15 -7.64
CA PHE A 79 -13.20 2.00 -6.91
C PHE A 79 -12.14 0.94 -6.58
N VAL A 80 -11.16 0.74 -7.48
CA VAL A 80 -10.05 -0.19 -7.27
C VAL A 80 -8.95 0.41 -6.38
N ALA A 81 -8.59 1.69 -6.59
CA ALA A 81 -7.50 2.34 -5.88
C ALA A 81 -7.80 2.56 -4.39
N SER A 82 -9.04 2.92 -4.04
CA SER A 82 -9.48 3.19 -2.66
C SER A 82 -9.25 2.04 -1.66
N PRO A 83 -9.73 0.80 -1.91
CA PRO A 83 -9.50 -0.31 -1.00
C PRO A 83 -8.03 -0.71 -0.96
N ILE A 84 -7.30 -0.60 -2.07
CA ILE A 84 -5.86 -0.87 -2.10
C ILE A 84 -5.12 0.09 -1.17
N ALA A 85 -5.35 1.40 -1.33
CA ALA A 85 -4.70 2.40 -0.49
C ALA A 85 -5.08 2.27 1.01
N THR A 86 -6.28 1.78 1.29
CA THR A 86 -6.75 1.62 2.67
C THR A 86 -6.25 0.34 3.31
N LEU A 87 -6.37 -0.81 2.64
CA LEU A 87 -6.15 -2.13 3.22
C LEU A 87 -4.72 -2.64 3.05
N LEU A 88 -4.08 -2.36 1.91
CA LEU A 88 -2.75 -2.89 1.58
C LEU A 88 -1.70 -2.60 2.68
N PRO A 89 -1.65 -1.40 3.29
CA PRO A 89 -0.66 -1.12 4.34
C PRO A 89 -0.84 -2.01 5.57
N PHE A 90 -2.09 -2.26 5.97
CA PHE A 90 -2.38 -3.12 7.12
C PHE A 90 -2.07 -4.57 6.83
N VAL A 91 -2.45 -5.07 5.65
CA VAL A 91 -2.17 -6.46 5.25
C VAL A 91 -0.66 -6.70 5.18
N ILE A 92 0.10 -5.80 4.54
CA ILE A 92 1.57 -5.90 4.48
C ILE A 92 2.18 -5.84 5.89
N GLY A 93 1.73 -4.91 6.73
CA GLY A 93 2.19 -4.77 8.10
C GLY A 93 1.92 -6.02 8.96
N LEU A 94 0.71 -6.59 8.86
CA LEU A 94 0.31 -7.80 9.57
C LEU A 94 1.12 -9.01 9.11
N LEU A 95 1.21 -9.21 7.80
CA LEU A 95 1.83 -10.38 7.18
C LEU A 95 3.34 -10.44 7.42
N LEU A 96 4.01 -9.28 7.44
CA LEU A 96 5.43 -9.20 7.76
C LEU A 96 5.71 -9.08 9.26
N GLY A 97 4.80 -8.49 10.05
CA GLY A 97 5.01 -8.19 11.47
C GLY A 97 4.71 -9.36 12.42
N VAL A 98 3.58 -10.04 12.26
CA VAL A 98 3.16 -11.16 13.12
C VAL A 98 4.22 -12.27 13.22
N PRO A 99 4.79 -12.78 12.11
CA PRO A 99 5.68 -13.94 12.17
C PRO A 99 7.07 -13.61 12.73
N VAL A 100 7.45 -12.33 12.91
CA VAL A 100 8.76 -11.93 13.46
C VAL A 100 8.98 -12.52 14.85
N VAL A 101 7.94 -12.48 15.69
CA VAL A 101 7.99 -12.95 17.08
C VAL A 101 7.07 -14.14 17.30
N GLY A 102 5.84 -14.12 16.74
CA GLY A 102 4.84 -15.16 17.01
C GLY A 102 5.30 -16.56 16.60
N ARG A 103 6.04 -16.67 15.50
CA ARG A 103 6.52 -17.95 14.97
C ARG A 103 7.57 -18.62 15.87
N GLU A 104 8.42 -17.83 16.52
CA GLU A 104 9.47 -18.34 17.43
C GLU A 104 8.89 -18.80 18.77
N ILE A 105 7.85 -18.14 19.23
CA ILE A 105 7.11 -18.54 20.43
C ILE A 105 6.36 -19.84 20.14
N GLU A 106 5.69 -19.92 18.98
CA GLU A 106 4.95 -21.11 18.56
C GLU A 106 5.85 -22.34 18.39
N MET A 107 7.03 -22.17 17.78
CA MET A 107 8.02 -23.26 17.64
C MET A 107 8.83 -23.53 18.91
N ARG A 108 8.60 -22.79 20.00
CA ARG A 108 9.36 -22.87 21.26
C ARG A 108 10.87 -22.67 21.09
N THR A 109 11.29 -22.02 20.01
CA THR A 109 12.70 -21.72 19.71
C THR A 109 13.16 -20.42 20.33
N ALA A 110 12.23 -19.61 20.85
CA ALA A 110 12.52 -18.32 21.48
C ALA A 110 13.56 -18.41 22.62
N THR A 111 13.49 -19.43 23.48
CA THR A 111 14.42 -19.59 24.61
C THR A 111 15.85 -19.89 24.16
N LEU A 112 16.02 -20.73 23.14
CA LEU A 112 17.32 -21.04 22.53
C LEU A 112 17.89 -19.83 21.78
N ALA A 113 17.03 -19.10 21.08
CA ALA A 113 17.43 -17.92 20.33
C ALA A 113 17.88 -16.78 21.27
N TRP A 114 17.26 -16.65 22.44
CA TRP A 114 17.64 -15.66 23.46
C TRP A 114 18.90 -16.03 24.23
N SER A 115 19.16 -17.33 24.47
CA SER A 115 20.41 -17.75 25.12
C SER A 115 21.62 -17.57 24.19
N LEU A 116 21.44 -17.74 22.88
CA LEU A 116 22.50 -17.59 21.88
C LEU A 116 22.79 -16.16 21.45
N SER A 117 21.87 -15.21 21.66
CA SER A 117 21.99 -13.86 21.09
C SER A 117 22.77 -12.86 21.95
N GLY A 118 23.07 -13.18 23.22
CA GLY A 118 23.79 -12.30 24.15
C GLY A 118 23.04 -11.02 24.56
N ASP A 119 22.20 -10.46 23.69
CA ASP A 119 21.37 -9.27 23.89
C ASP A 119 20.04 -9.40 23.13
N ARG A 120 18.92 -9.22 23.87
CA ARG A 120 17.55 -9.35 23.36
C ARG A 120 17.21 -8.26 22.33
N HIS A 121 17.75 -7.05 22.50
CA HIS A 121 17.47 -5.94 21.58
C HIS A 121 18.15 -6.14 20.24
N ARG A 122 19.42 -6.58 20.24
CA ARG A 122 20.15 -6.91 19.01
C ARG A 122 19.50 -8.05 18.23
N TRP A 123 18.99 -9.06 18.94
CA TRP A 123 18.24 -10.16 18.32
C TRP A 123 16.98 -9.66 17.62
N LEU A 124 16.19 -8.81 18.29
CA LEU A 124 14.96 -8.28 17.71
C LEU A 124 15.26 -7.37 16.51
N LEU A 125 16.22 -6.45 16.64
CA LEU A 125 16.60 -5.53 15.57
C LEU A 125 17.12 -6.28 14.34
N ALA A 126 17.92 -7.34 14.52
CA ALA A 126 18.45 -8.13 13.41
C ALA A 126 17.35 -8.82 12.56
N ARG A 127 16.16 -9.03 13.13
CA ARG A 127 15.00 -9.63 12.46
C ARG A 127 13.98 -8.61 11.98
N LEU A 128 13.77 -7.57 12.78
CA LEU A 128 12.81 -6.50 12.48
C LEU A 128 13.32 -5.61 11.34
N LEU A 129 14.60 -5.22 11.33
CA LEU A 129 15.17 -4.34 10.31
C LEU A 129 14.99 -4.87 8.87
N PRO A 130 15.31 -6.13 8.53
CA PRO A 130 15.09 -6.61 7.17
C PRO A 130 13.60 -6.64 6.78
N MET A 131 12.70 -6.98 7.72
CA MET A 131 11.25 -6.96 7.45
C MET A 131 10.72 -5.55 7.27
N LEU A 132 11.18 -4.61 8.09
CA LEU A 132 10.82 -3.20 8.00
C LEU A 132 11.37 -2.57 6.72
N ALA A 133 12.58 -2.94 6.29
CA ALA A 133 13.13 -2.53 5.00
C ALA A 133 12.31 -3.08 3.83
N LEU A 134 11.94 -4.36 3.86
CA LEU A 134 11.11 -4.98 2.83
C LEU A 134 9.71 -4.34 2.76
N ALA A 135 9.05 -4.16 3.92
CA ALA A 135 7.77 -3.50 4.03
C ALA A 135 7.85 -2.06 3.52
N GLY A 136 8.88 -1.32 3.94
CA GLY A 136 9.12 0.05 3.52
C GLY A 136 9.27 0.18 2.01
N VAL A 137 10.09 -0.67 1.37
CA VAL A 137 10.24 -0.67 -0.10
C VAL A 137 8.92 -0.99 -0.78
N GLY A 138 8.20 -2.04 -0.36
CA GLY A 138 6.91 -2.41 -0.93
C GLY A 138 5.84 -1.33 -0.79
N LEU A 139 5.77 -0.69 0.38
CA LEU A 139 4.82 0.40 0.66
C LEU A 139 5.16 1.67 -0.11
N VAL A 140 6.45 2.01 -0.26
CA VAL A 140 6.88 3.17 -1.07
C VAL A 140 6.53 2.94 -2.53
N VAL A 141 6.80 1.75 -3.07
CA VAL A 141 6.43 1.40 -4.44
C VAL A 141 4.91 1.49 -4.62
N ALA A 142 4.13 0.92 -3.69
CA ALA A 142 2.67 1.01 -3.72
C ALA A 142 2.18 2.47 -3.64
N ALA A 143 2.78 3.29 -2.77
CA ALA A 143 2.42 4.70 -2.61
C ALA A 143 2.63 5.51 -3.90
N VAL A 144 3.76 5.28 -4.59
CA VAL A 144 4.04 5.91 -5.87
C VAL A 144 3.02 5.48 -6.92
N LEU A 145 2.74 4.18 -7.02
CA LEU A 145 1.79 3.63 -7.99
C LEU A 145 0.37 4.18 -7.77
N VAL A 146 -0.08 4.23 -6.51
CA VAL A 146 -1.39 4.81 -6.16
C VAL A 146 -1.43 6.30 -6.47
N ALA A 147 -0.34 7.05 -6.22
CA ALA A 147 -0.27 8.46 -6.55
C ALA A 147 -0.32 8.74 -8.07
N GLU A 148 0.30 7.88 -8.89
CA GLU A 148 0.17 7.97 -10.35
C GLU A 148 -1.26 7.67 -10.82
N MET A 149 -1.90 6.64 -10.25
CA MET A 149 -3.31 6.34 -10.55
C MET A 149 -4.24 7.50 -10.18
N ALA A 150 -4.06 8.08 -8.99
CA ALA A 150 -4.87 9.20 -8.52
C ALA A 150 -4.70 10.43 -9.41
N ARG A 151 -3.47 10.72 -9.86
CA ARG A 151 -3.21 11.78 -10.83
C ARG A 151 -3.91 11.56 -12.17
N ALA A 152 -3.91 10.32 -12.67
CA ALA A 152 -4.60 9.98 -13.90
C ALA A 152 -6.13 10.13 -13.74
N ALA A 153 -6.70 9.63 -12.64
CA ALA A 153 -8.14 9.66 -12.39
C ALA A 153 -8.69 11.08 -12.09
N HIS A 154 -7.83 12.00 -11.62
CA HIS A 154 -8.21 13.36 -11.26
C HIS A 154 -7.30 14.42 -11.93
N PRO A 155 -7.38 14.57 -13.27
CA PRO A 155 -6.56 15.54 -14.00
C PRO A 155 -6.85 16.99 -13.60
N TRP A 156 -8.05 17.28 -13.08
CA TRP A 156 -8.46 18.60 -12.60
C TRP A 156 -7.81 19.03 -11.26
N ASN A 157 -6.99 18.17 -10.65
CA ASN A 157 -6.34 18.46 -9.37
C ASN A 157 -5.02 19.21 -9.56
N TYR A 158 -5.05 20.33 -10.30
CA TYR A 158 -3.87 21.13 -10.69
C TYR A 158 -3.07 21.76 -9.54
N LEU A 159 -3.60 21.71 -8.32
CA LEU A 159 -2.95 22.27 -7.12
C LEU A 159 -2.11 21.24 -6.34
N GLY A 160 -1.92 20.04 -6.90
CA GLY A 160 -1.19 18.95 -6.26
C GLY A 160 -2.10 18.11 -5.34
N PRO A 161 -1.56 16.99 -4.80
CA PRO A 161 -2.30 16.08 -3.94
C PRO A 161 -2.75 16.83 -2.68
N GLY A 162 -4.00 17.29 -2.60
CA GLY A 162 -4.43 18.13 -1.47
C GLY A 162 -5.66 19.03 -1.58
N ARG A 163 -6.50 18.98 -2.63
CA ARG A 163 -7.83 19.64 -2.58
C ARG A 163 -8.92 18.63 -2.24
N ILE A 164 -9.54 18.85 -1.08
CA ILE A 164 -10.56 18.05 -0.36
C ILE A 164 -10.74 16.64 -0.92
N PRO A 165 -9.84 15.70 -0.55
CA PRO A 165 -10.16 14.29 -0.73
C PRO A 165 -11.52 14.04 -0.07
N ASN A 166 -12.33 13.15 -0.63
CA ASN A 166 -13.40 12.56 0.18
C ASN A 166 -12.79 12.12 1.52
N LEU A 167 -13.52 12.19 2.64
CA LEU A 167 -12.99 11.77 3.96
C LEU A 167 -12.31 10.38 3.93
N THR A 168 -12.71 9.53 2.98
CA THR A 168 -12.16 8.20 2.66
C THR A 168 -10.79 8.21 1.95
N GLU A 169 -10.45 9.28 1.23
CA GLU A 169 -9.19 9.47 0.49
C GLU A 169 -8.18 10.33 1.25
N ILE A 170 -8.53 10.87 2.42
CA ILE A 170 -7.59 11.62 3.24
C ILE A 170 -6.50 10.66 3.75
N GLY A 171 -5.29 10.85 3.22
CA GLY A 171 -4.11 10.07 3.57
C GLY A 171 -3.96 8.74 2.85
N SER A 172 -4.69 8.50 1.75
CA SER A 172 -4.49 7.36 0.84
C SER A 172 -3.25 7.49 -0.06
N GLU A 173 -2.60 8.65 -0.07
CA GLU A 173 -1.51 8.97 -0.99
C GLU A 173 -0.17 9.25 -0.29
N GLY A 174 0.93 8.95 -0.98
CA GLY A 174 2.27 9.38 -0.57
C GLY A 174 2.72 8.83 0.79
N MET A 175 3.28 9.70 1.63
CA MET A 175 4.00 9.29 2.85
C MET A 175 3.08 8.78 3.96
N THR A 176 1.81 9.18 3.98
CA THR A 176 0.84 8.69 4.98
C THR A 176 0.54 7.21 4.80
N LEU A 177 0.53 6.71 3.56
CA LEU A 177 0.40 5.29 3.25
C LEU A 177 1.52 4.47 3.88
N VAL A 178 2.76 4.94 3.72
CA VAL A 178 3.95 4.31 4.30
C VAL A 178 3.88 4.35 5.83
N GLY A 179 3.50 5.50 6.40
CA GLY A 179 3.33 5.65 7.85
C GLY A 179 2.31 4.66 8.44
N ARG A 180 1.16 4.48 7.78
CA ARG A 180 0.14 3.49 8.18
C ARG A 180 0.68 2.07 8.16
N GLY A 181 1.40 1.69 7.10
CA GLY A 181 1.97 0.34 7.00
C GLY A 181 3.06 0.06 8.03
N VAL A 182 3.92 1.04 8.32
CA VAL A 182 4.94 0.92 9.39
C VAL A 182 4.28 0.82 10.76
N MET A 183 3.24 1.62 11.02
CA MET A 183 2.46 1.53 12.27
C MET A 183 1.79 0.16 12.40
N ALA A 184 1.14 -0.32 11.35
CA ALA A 184 0.50 -1.64 11.32
C ALA A 184 1.51 -2.76 11.56
N LEU A 185 2.72 -2.67 11.00
CA LEU A 185 3.80 -3.61 11.26
C LEU A 185 4.18 -3.62 12.75
N GLY A 186 4.33 -2.45 13.36
CA GLY A 186 4.61 -2.35 14.81
C GLY A 186 3.53 -3.00 15.67
N VAL A 187 2.25 -2.73 15.37
CA VAL A 187 1.10 -3.34 16.06
C VAL A 187 1.08 -4.86 15.86
N ALA A 188 1.34 -5.33 14.65
CA ALA A 188 1.39 -6.75 14.31
C ALA A 188 2.51 -7.49 15.05
N VAL A 189 3.69 -6.89 15.17
CA VAL A 189 4.80 -7.43 15.97
C VAL A 189 4.40 -7.57 17.43
N LEU A 190 3.74 -6.55 18.00
CA LEU A 190 3.25 -6.58 19.38
C LEU A 190 2.17 -7.65 19.57
N ALA A 191 1.21 -7.75 18.65
CA ALA A 191 0.17 -8.77 18.68
C ALA A 191 0.77 -10.19 18.61
N GLY A 192 1.71 -10.42 17.69
CA GLY A 192 2.42 -11.69 17.58
C GLY A 192 3.22 -12.04 18.85
N ALA A 193 3.81 -11.05 19.51
CA ALA A 193 4.52 -11.23 20.78
C ALA A 193 3.58 -11.58 21.94
N MET A 194 2.40 -10.96 22.02
CA MET A 194 1.42 -11.21 23.09
C MET A 194 0.69 -12.56 22.92
N ILE A 195 0.32 -12.90 21.67
CA ILE A 195 -0.49 -14.08 21.38
C ILE A 195 0.37 -15.36 21.36
N GLY A 196 1.63 -15.25 20.92
CA GLY A 196 2.57 -16.38 20.89
C GLY A 196 2.21 -17.50 19.91
N ARG A 197 1.18 -17.29 19.07
CA ARG A 197 0.74 -18.18 17.99
C ARG A 197 0.45 -17.36 16.75
N THR A 198 0.88 -17.85 15.59
CA THR A 198 0.74 -17.13 14.31
C THR A 198 -0.70 -17.13 13.80
N LEU A 199 -1.36 -18.29 13.79
CA LEU A 199 -2.74 -18.44 13.28
C LEU A 199 -3.78 -17.57 14.02
N PRO A 200 -3.85 -17.55 15.37
CA PRO A 200 -4.79 -16.68 16.08
C PRO A 200 -4.43 -15.19 15.97
N ALA A 201 -3.14 -14.86 15.82
CA ALA A 201 -2.70 -13.49 15.66
C ALA A 201 -3.13 -12.89 14.32
N PHE A 202 -3.13 -13.69 13.25
CA PHE A 202 -3.74 -13.28 11.98
C PHE A 202 -5.26 -13.11 12.10
N ALA A 203 -5.94 -14.02 12.81
CA ALA A 203 -7.39 -13.96 12.98
C ALA A 203 -7.88 -12.79 13.85
N LEU A 204 -7.06 -12.30 14.77
CA LEU A 204 -7.39 -11.16 15.65
C LEU A 204 -6.93 -9.80 15.09
N GLY A 205 -5.98 -9.81 14.15
CA GLY A 205 -5.43 -8.60 13.54
C GLY A 205 -5.99 -8.24 12.16
N ALA A 206 -6.78 -9.14 11.56
CA ALA A 206 -7.54 -8.91 10.32
C ALA A 206 -8.97 -8.44 10.64
#